data_AF-A0A0K2JIU4-F1
#
_entry.id   AF-A0A0K2JIU4-F1
#
_cell.length_a   1.000
_cell.length_b   1.000
_cell.length_c   1.000
_cell.angle_alpha   90.00
_cell.angle_beta   90.00
_cell.angle_gamma   90.00
#
_symmetry.space_group_name_H-M   'P 1'
#
loop_
_entity.id
_entity.type
_entity.pdbx_description
1 polymer ?
#
loop_
_entity_poly.entity_id
_entity_poly.type
_entity_poly.pdbx_seq_one_letter_code
_entity_poly.pdbx_strand_id
1 'polypeptide(L)' 'MEKIMEKINNIVKQIEQVKQICGDDFKKWPNKMEHKTLKMIYEELKEAQNGNN' A
#
# COMPACT_ATOMS: atom_id res chain seq x y z
N MET A 1 -17.42 -1.59 8.96
CA MET A 1 -16.64 -0.41 8.57
C MET A 1 -15.36 -0.29 9.39
N GLU A 2 -15.44 -0.20 10.73
CA GLU A 2 -14.26 -0.06 11.61
C GLU A 2 -13.15 -1.11 11.40
N LYS A 3 -13.50 -2.41 11.40
CA LYS A 3 -12.54 -3.51 11.15
C LYS A 3 -11.93 -3.51 9.73
N ILE A 4 -12.60 -2.92 8.74
CA ILE A 4 -12.09 -2.84 7.37
C ILE A 4 -11.04 -1.72 7.29
N MET A 5 -11.33 -0.58 7.93
CA MET A 5 -10.40 0.55 8.00
C MET A 5 -9.12 0.19 8.74
N GLU A 6 -9.22 -0.54 9.86
CA GLU A 6 -8.04 -1.04 10.58
C GLU A 6 -7.14 -1.92 9.69
N LYS A 7 -7.74 -2.80 8.88
CA LYS A 7 -7.01 -3.63 7.92
C LYS A 7 -6.34 -2.79 6.84
N ILE A 8 -7.05 -1.81 6.27
CA ILE A 8 -6.49 -0.89 5.26
C ILE A 8 -5.28 -0.14 5.84
N ASN A 9 -5.40 0.40 7.05
CA ASN A 9 -4.32 1.10 7.74
C ASN A 9 -3.10 0.20 7.96
N ASN A 10 -3.33 -1.04 8.39
CA ASN A 10 -2.25 -2.01 8.60
C ASN A 10 -1.55 -2.38 7.28
N ILE A 11 -2.29 -2.57 6.19
CA ILE A 11 -1.71 -2.88 4.87
C ILE A 11 -0.89 -1.70 4.36
N VAL A 12 -1.45 -0.48 4.39
CA VAL A 12 -0.73 0.73 3.98
C VAL A 12 0.56 0.89 4.79
N LYS A 13 0.51 0.70 6.11
CA LYS A 13 1.71 0.78 6.97
C LYS A 13 2.78 -0.24 6.59
N GLN A 14 2.41 -1.47 6.26
CA GLN A 14 3.36 -2.48 5.80
C GLN A 14 3.99 -2.08 4.46
N ILE A 15 3.21 -1.56 3.52
CA ILE A 15 3.74 -1.07 2.23
C ILE A 15 4.70 0.11 2.46
N GLU A 16 4.39 1.05 3.34
CA GLU A 16 5.29 2.16 3.71
C GLU A 16 6.62 1.65 4.33
N GLN A 17 6.57 0.61 5.16
CA GLN A 17 7.79 0.00 5.71
C GLN A 17 8.67 -0.61 4.60
N VAL A 18 8.07 -1.26 3.62
CA VAL A 18 8.81 -1.79 2.46
C VAL A 18 9.37 -0.64 1.60
N LYS A 19 8.63 0.46 1.42
CA LYS A 19 9.14 1.69 0.77
C LYS A 19 10.38 2.25 1.46
N GLN A 20 10.42 2.26 2.79
CA GLN A 20 11.59 2.75 3.52
C GLN A 20 12.85 1.90 3.27
N ILE A 21 12.69 0.61 2.99
CA ILE A 21 13.80 -0.33 2.75
C ILE A 21 14.20 -0.35 1.26
N CYS A 22 13.21 -0.42 0.37
CA CYS A 22 13.42 -0.64 -1.07
C CYS A 22 13.34 0.64 -1.92
N GLY A 23 12.93 1.77 -1.30
CA GLY A 23 12.58 3.00 -1.99
C GLY A 23 11.19 2.94 -2.65
N ASP A 24 10.77 4.09 -3.21
CA ASP A 24 9.48 4.23 -3.90
C ASP A 24 9.42 3.54 -5.28
N ASP A 25 10.51 2.97 -5.77
CA ASP A 25 10.54 2.25 -7.04
C ASP A 25 10.04 0.82 -6.87
N PHE A 26 8.73 0.63 -7.05
CA PHE A 26 8.04 -0.67 -6.97
C PHE A 26 8.64 -1.76 -7.88
N LYS A 27 9.43 -1.41 -8.91
CA LYS A 27 10.14 -2.39 -9.75
C LYS A 27 11.26 -3.12 -8.99
N LYS A 28 11.79 -2.52 -7.93
CA LYS A 28 12.89 -3.07 -7.12
C LYS A 28 12.41 -3.94 -5.97
N TRP A 29 11.10 -4.06 -5.80
CA TRP A 29 10.52 -4.77 -4.66
C TRP A 29 10.57 -6.28 -4.87
N PRO A 30 10.95 -7.06 -3.85
CA PRO A 30 10.98 -8.52 -3.92
C PRO A 30 9.55 -9.08 -3.86
N ASN A 31 8.82 -8.97 -4.95
CA ASN A 31 7.40 -9.28 -5.03
C ASN A 31 7.06 -10.05 -6.33
N LYS A 32 6.04 -10.92 -6.28
CA LYS A 32 5.57 -11.74 -7.42
C LYS A 32 4.51 -11.07 -8.29
N MET A 33 3.94 -9.96 -7.83
CA MET A 33 2.92 -9.18 -8.53
C MET A 33 3.57 -8.16 -9.48
N GLU A 34 2.94 -7.89 -10.61
CA GLU A 34 3.35 -6.83 -11.51
C GLU A 34 3.46 -5.48 -10.76
N HIS A 35 4.57 -4.79 -10.94
CA HIS A 35 4.88 -3.52 -10.26
C HIS A 35 3.78 -2.46 -10.46
N LYS A 36 3.13 -2.44 -11.64
CA LYS A 36 2.01 -1.54 -11.93
C LYS A 36 0.79 -1.84 -11.08
N THR A 37 0.46 -3.11 -10.93
CA THR A 37 -0.68 -3.56 -10.11
C THR A 37 -0.45 -3.24 -8.64
N LEU A 38 0.76 -3.50 -8.14
CA LEU A 38 1.11 -3.17 -6.75
C LEU A 38 1.00 -1.67 -6.48
N LYS A 39 1.50 -0.83 -7.41
CA LYS A 39 1.37 0.62 -7.32
C LYS A 39 -0.10 1.06 -7.29
N MET A 40 -0.92 0.55 -8.21
CA MET A 40 -2.35 0.89 -8.31
C MET A 40 -3.09 0.53 -7.02
N ILE A 41 -2.91 -0.70 -6.51
CA ILE A 41 -3.53 -1.14 -5.25
C ILE A 41 -3.12 -0.24 -4.08
N TYR A 42 -1.83 0.12 -3.99
CA TYR A 42 -1.36 1.02 -2.95
C TYR A 42 -2.02 2.41 -3.02
N GLU A 43 -2.14 2.98 -4.22
CA GLU A 43 -2.82 4.27 -4.44
C GLU A 43 -4.30 4.19 -4.04
N GLU A 44 -5.03 3.16 -4.49
CA GLU A 44 -6.43 2.93 -4.12
C GLU A 44 -6.62 2.77 -2.60
N LEU A 45 -5.71 2.04 -1.94
CA LEU A 45 -5.75 1.88 -0.47
C LEU A 45 -5.45 3.19 0.27
N LYS A 46 -4.56 4.03 -0.27
CA LYS A 46 -4.28 5.37 0.27
C LYS A 46 -5.47 6.30 0.10
N GLU A 47 -6.16 6.24 -1.04
CA GLU A 47 -7.38 7.00 -1.28
C GLU A 47 -8.50 6.55 -0.34
N ALA A 48 -8.72 5.23 -0.20
CA ALA A 48 -9.68 4.68 0.75
C ALA A 48 -9.34 5.02 2.22
N GLN A 49 -8.06 5.16 2.55
CA GLN A 49 -7.60 5.63 3.86
C GLN A 49 -7.93 7.12 4.09
N ASN A 50 -7.80 7.97 3.06
CA ASN A 50 -7.96 9.41 3.18
C ASN A 50 -9.41 9.90 3.00
N GLY A 51 -10.22 9.20 2.19
CA GLY A 51 -11.61 9.54 1.90
C GLY A 51 -12.61 9.28 3.04
N ASN A 52 -12.11 8.88 4.20
CA ASN A 52 -12.88 8.63 5.43
C ASN A 52 -12.54 9.62 6.56
N ASN A 53 -11.85 10.73 6.23
CA ASN A 53 -11.60 11.87 7.14
C ASN A 53 -12.67 12.96 6.98
#